data_AF-A0A8J5CC90-F1
#
_entry.id   AF-A0A8J5CC90-F1
#
_cell.length_a   1.000
_cell.length_b   1.000
_cell.length_c   1.000
_cell.angle_alpha   90.00
_cell.angle_beta   90.00
_cell.angle_gamma   90.00
#
_symmetry.space_group_name_H-M   'P 1'
#
loop_
_entity.id
_entity.type
_entity.pdbx_description
1 polymer ?
#
loop_
_entity_poly.entity_id
_entity_poly.type
_entity_poly.pdbx_seq_one_letter_code
_entity_poly.pdbx_strand_id
1 'polypeptide(L)'
;MGRGPQRRKKFHRGDTHLKKRWRTKRRKRDLDQIDGDLKEENTAKLLHQEVDEDKPGGGQHYCLHCARYFIDTDALQRHFRTKVHKRRLKALEIEPYSIEESERAGGIGTFIPPKKRKMKTQPVDDGTFHPEQEDADMK
;
A
#
# COMPACT_ATOMS: atom_id res chain seq x y z
N MET A 1 -3.53 -36.30 46.48
CA MET A 1 -2.78 -35.12 46.00
C MET A 1 -3.63 -34.35 45.00
N GLY A 2 -4.44 -33.40 45.46
CA GLY A 2 -5.36 -32.64 44.59
C GLY A 2 -4.69 -31.38 44.01
N ARG A 3 -4.62 -31.27 42.69
CA ARG A 3 -4.24 -30.01 42.02
C ARG A 3 -5.41 -29.02 42.18
N GLY A 4 -5.27 -28.07 43.09
CA GLY A 4 -6.28 -27.01 43.32
C GLY A 4 -6.47 -26.10 42.08
N PRO A 5 -7.57 -25.32 42.02
CA PRO A 5 -7.93 -24.58 40.81
C PRO A 5 -6.87 -23.54 40.49
N GLN A 6 -6.05 -23.80 39.47
CA GLN A 6 -5.08 -22.82 38.98
C GLN A 6 -5.84 -21.74 38.20
N ARG A 7 -6.32 -20.71 38.89
CA ARG A 7 -6.79 -19.47 38.28
C ARG A 7 -5.64 -18.94 37.42
N ARG A 8 -5.75 -18.99 36.08
CA ARG A 8 -4.72 -18.46 35.16
C ARG A 8 -4.41 -17.00 35.54
N LYS A 9 -3.21 -16.70 36.05
CA LYS A 9 -2.88 -15.34 36.56
C LYS A 9 -2.95 -14.20 35.52
N LYS A 10 -3.22 -14.48 34.24
CA LYS A 10 -3.32 -13.49 33.15
C LYS A 10 -4.62 -13.69 32.33
N PHE A 11 -5.76 -13.27 32.87
CA PHE A 11 -7.03 -13.24 32.13
C PHE A 11 -7.17 -12.01 31.22
N HIS A 12 -6.47 -10.92 31.52
CA HIS A 12 -6.59 -9.68 30.74
C HIS A 12 -5.62 -9.71 29.55
N ARG A 13 -6.16 -9.78 28.33
CA ARG A 13 -5.45 -9.34 27.13
C ARG A 13 -5.41 -7.81 27.19
N GLY A 14 -4.26 -7.25 27.57
CA GLY A 14 -4.09 -5.79 27.55
C GLY A 14 -3.97 -5.22 26.14
N ASP A 15 -4.30 -3.95 25.97
CA ASP A 15 -4.30 -3.22 24.68
C ASP A 15 -2.91 -2.84 24.16
N THR A 16 -1.86 -3.44 24.73
CA THR A 16 -0.48 -3.16 24.36
C THR A 16 -0.21 -3.39 22.87
N HIS A 17 -0.88 -4.37 22.24
CA HIS A 17 -0.78 -4.62 20.81
C HIS A 17 -1.35 -3.46 19.98
N LEU A 18 -2.50 -2.91 20.37
CA LEU A 18 -3.09 -1.74 19.73
C LEU A 18 -2.13 -0.57 19.87
N LYS A 19 -1.74 -0.21 21.10
CA LYS A 19 -0.80 0.91 21.34
C LYS A 19 0.50 0.76 20.55
N LYS A 20 1.06 -0.45 20.42
CA LYS A 20 2.27 -0.71 19.62
C LYS A 20 2.05 -0.47 18.12
N ARG A 21 0.85 -0.71 17.58
CA ARG A 21 0.52 -0.49 16.17
C ARG A 21 0.42 0.99 15.81
N TRP A 22 -0.09 1.83 16.71
CA TRP A 22 -0.29 3.26 16.47
C TRP A 22 0.95 4.12 16.72
N ARG A 23 2.05 3.53 17.23
CA ARG A 23 3.31 4.25 17.46
C ARG A 23 3.97 4.67 16.15
N THR A 24 4.61 5.84 16.16
CA THR A 24 5.31 6.45 15.02
C THR A 24 6.36 5.52 14.40
N LYS A 25 7.13 4.79 15.21
CA LYS A 25 8.17 3.85 14.73
C LYS A 25 7.67 2.69 13.86
N ARG A 26 6.36 2.43 13.81
CA ARG A 26 5.73 1.35 13.02
C ARG A 26 4.66 1.91 12.09
N ARG A 27 4.66 3.22 11.87
CA ARG A 27 3.68 3.88 11.03
C ARG A 27 3.93 3.50 9.58
N LYS A 28 2.84 3.25 8.87
CA LYS A 28 2.86 2.94 7.43
C LYS A 28 2.73 4.23 6.64
N ARG A 29 3.05 4.20 5.34
CA ARG A 29 2.77 5.32 4.45
C ARG A 29 1.28 5.65 4.44
N ASP A 30 0.99 6.94 4.49
CA ASP A 30 -0.37 7.48 4.49
C ASP A 30 -0.95 7.52 3.05
N LEU A 31 -2.24 7.84 2.91
CA LEU A 31 -2.94 7.74 1.61
C LEU A 31 -2.52 8.85 0.64
N ASP A 32 -2.33 10.06 1.15
CA ASP A 32 -1.82 11.25 0.46
C ASP A 32 -0.40 11.03 -0.09
N GLN A 33 0.47 10.42 0.71
CA GLN A 33 1.83 10.06 0.29
C GLN A 33 1.81 9.07 -0.89
N ILE A 34 0.93 8.06 -0.82
CA ILE A 34 0.79 7.08 -1.89
C ILE A 34 0.19 7.68 -3.16
N ASP A 35 -0.73 8.65 -3.05
CA ASP A 35 -1.23 9.40 -4.22
C ASP A 35 -0.11 10.19 -4.91
N GLY A 36 0.84 10.72 -4.13
CA GLY A 36 2.07 11.31 -4.65
C GLY A 36 2.98 10.29 -5.37
N ASP A 37 3.10 9.08 -4.83
CA ASP A 37 3.87 7.98 -5.42
C ASP A 37 3.24 7.45 -6.73
N LEU A 38 1.93 7.63 -6.90
CA LEU A 38 1.15 7.20 -8.08
C LEU A 38 1.38 8.07 -9.32
N LYS A 39 2.05 9.21 -9.18
CA LYS A 39 2.44 10.06 -10.32
C LYS A 39 3.50 9.36 -11.17
N GLU A 40 3.40 9.51 -12.50
CA GLU A 40 4.21 8.79 -13.49
C GLU A 40 5.73 8.87 -13.24
N GLU A 41 6.21 10.02 -12.79
CA GLU A 41 7.62 10.24 -12.47
C GLU A 41 8.14 9.36 -11.33
N ASN A 42 7.27 9.07 -10.36
CA ASN A 42 7.61 8.31 -9.15
C ASN A 42 7.33 6.83 -9.35
N THR A 43 6.30 6.47 -10.12
CA THR A 43 5.96 5.07 -10.38
C THR A 43 7.12 4.35 -11.06
N ALA A 44 7.69 4.91 -12.13
CA ALA A 44 8.80 4.28 -12.85
C ALA A 44 10.01 4.04 -11.92
N LYS A 45 10.34 5.01 -11.07
CA LYS A 45 11.45 4.91 -10.11
C LYS A 45 11.21 3.87 -9.02
N LEU A 46 9.97 3.74 -8.56
CA LEU A 46 9.59 2.79 -7.50
C LEU A 46 9.45 1.36 -8.01
N LEU A 47 9.12 1.18 -9.29
CA LEU A 47 9.04 -0.14 -9.93
C LEU A 47 10.41 -0.66 -10.35
N HIS A 48 11.25 0.21 -10.90
CA HIS A 48 12.61 -0.14 -11.32
C HIS A 48 13.63 0.31 -10.29
N GLN A 49 13.46 -0.15 -9.04
CA GLN A 49 14.41 0.12 -7.98
C GLN A 49 15.66 -0.76 -8.13
N GLU A 50 16.83 -0.20 -7.81
CA GLU A 50 18.08 -0.96 -7.72
C GLU A 50 17.97 -2.08 -6.67
N VAL A 51 18.72 -3.15 -6.89
CA VAL A 51 18.69 -4.32 -6.01
C VAL A 51 19.23 -3.94 -4.63
N ASP A 52 18.39 -4.11 -3.62
CA ASP A 52 18.68 -3.75 -2.23
C ASP A 52 18.51 -4.98 -1.33
N GLU A 53 19.63 -5.46 -0.77
CA GLU A 53 19.69 -6.69 0.03
C GLU A 53 19.00 -6.57 1.39
N ASP A 54 18.81 -5.35 1.91
CA ASP A 54 18.12 -5.11 3.18
C ASP A 54 16.60 -5.24 3.04
N LYS A 55 16.09 -5.23 1.81
CA LYS A 55 14.66 -5.34 1.50
C LYS A 55 14.29 -6.76 1.06
N PRO A 56 13.08 -7.24 1.40
CA PRO A 56 12.64 -8.55 0.94
C PRO A 56 12.54 -8.56 -0.60
N GLY A 57 12.94 -9.67 -1.21
CA GLY A 57 12.94 -9.83 -2.67
C GLY A 57 13.89 -8.85 -3.39
N GLY A 58 14.95 -8.38 -2.70
CA GLY A 58 15.92 -7.45 -3.28
C GLY A 58 15.32 -6.09 -3.66
N GLY A 59 14.15 -5.73 -3.11
CA GLY A 59 13.42 -4.53 -3.49
C GLY A 59 12.65 -4.60 -4.81
N GLN A 60 12.75 -5.69 -5.56
CA GLN A 60 12.19 -5.80 -6.92
C GLN A 60 10.67 -6.02 -6.93
N HIS A 61 10.14 -6.80 -5.97
CA HIS A 61 8.71 -7.12 -5.93
C HIS A 61 7.95 -6.14 -5.02
N TYR A 62 7.66 -4.95 -5.55
CA TYR A 62 7.00 -3.88 -4.82
C TYR A 62 5.54 -3.66 -5.24
N CYS A 63 4.66 -3.39 -4.27
CA CYS A 63 3.31 -2.92 -4.53
C CYS A 63 3.17 -1.44 -4.24
N LEU A 64 2.94 -0.63 -5.27
CA LEU A 64 2.74 0.83 -5.18
C LEU A 64 1.60 1.20 -4.22
N HIS A 65 0.42 0.60 -4.40
CA HIS A 65 -0.79 0.98 -3.66
C HIS A 65 -0.72 0.70 -2.15
N CYS A 66 0.01 -0.35 -1.76
CA CYS A 66 0.13 -0.78 -0.36
C CYS A 66 1.48 -0.38 0.28
N ALA A 67 2.39 0.19 -0.50
CA ALA A 67 3.75 0.53 -0.10
C ALA A 67 4.45 -0.61 0.65
N ARG A 68 4.47 -1.81 0.03
CA ARG A 68 5.00 -3.03 0.64
C ARG A 68 5.80 -3.85 -0.34
N TYR A 69 6.95 -4.32 0.12
CA TYR A 69 7.83 -5.25 -0.57
C TYR A 69 7.45 -6.71 -0.29
N PHE A 70 7.64 -7.56 -1.27
CA PHE A 70 7.38 -9.00 -1.26
C PHE A 70 8.64 -9.77 -1.65
N ILE A 71 8.63 -11.08 -1.38
CA ILE A 71 9.79 -11.94 -1.61
C ILE A 71 9.84 -12.43 -3.06
N ASP A 72 8.68 -12.77 -3.64
CA ASP A 72 8.54 -13.32 -5.00
C ASP A 72 7.39 -12.63 -5.77
N THR A 73 7.42 -12.74 -7.11
CA THR A 73 6.32 -12.33 -8.02
C THR A 73 4.99 -12.99 -7.64
N ASP A 74 5.04 -14.28 -7.33
CA ASP A 74 3.93 -15.11 -6.89
C ASP A 74 3.21 -14.55 -5.65
N ALA A 75 4.00 -14.06 -4.69
CA ALA A 75 3.48 -13.45 -3.47
C ALA A 75 2.80 -12.10 -3.76
N LEU A 76 3.35 -11.32 -4.70
CA LEU A 76 2.76 -10.07 -5.18
C LEU A 76 1.43 -10.31 -5.90
N GLN A 77 1.36 -11.30 -6.79
CA GLN A 77 0.14 -11.68 -7.49
C GLN A 77 -0.95 -12.15 -6.51
N ARG A 78 -0.59 -12.99 -5.53
CA ARG A 78 -1.52 -13.40 -4.45
C ARG A 78 -1.99 -12.19 -3.65
N HIS A 79 -1.12 -11.21 -3.38
CA HIS A 79 -1.47 -9.97 -2.69
C HIS A 79 -2.57 -9.18 -3.41
N PHE A 80 -2.50 -9.03 -4.74
CA PHE A 80 -3.51 -8.30 -5.52
C PHE A 80 -4.93 -8.88 -5.39
N ARG A 81 -5.03 -10.20 -5.22
CA ARG A 81 -6.33 -10.89 -5.03
C ARG A 81 -6.92 -10.66 -3.64
N THR A 82 -6.11 -10.28 -2.65
CA THR A 82 -6.55 -10.14 -1.25
C THR A 82 -7.51 -8.96 -1.03
N LYS A 83 -8.38 -9.11 -0.02
CA LYS A 83 -9.31 -8.04 0.39
C LYS A 83 -8.60 -6.78 0.87
N VAL A 84 -7.40 -6.90 1.45
CA VAL A 84 -6.63 -5.76 1.94
C VAL A 84 -6.24 -4.84 0.79
N HIS A 85 -5.74 -5.43 -0.30
CA HIS A 85 -5.39 -4.68 -1.50
C HIS A 85 -6.61 -4.01 -2.13
N LYS A 86 -7.68 -4.77 -2.34
CA LYS A 86 -8.95 -4.25 -2.90
C LYS A 86 -9.54 -3.10 -2.07
N ARG A 87 -9.41 -3.14 -0.74
CA ARG A 87 -9.82 -2.03 0.13
C ARG A 87 -8.93 -0.80 -0.04
N ARG A 88 -7.64 -1.00 -0.28
CA ARG A 88 -6.69 0.11 -0.49
C ARG A 88 -6.94 0.81 -1.82
N LEU A 89 -7.22 0.07 -2.89
CA LEU A 89 -7.64 0.63 -4.18
C LEU A 89 -8.88 1.51 -4.02
N LYS A 90 -9.93 0.99 -3.36
CA LYS A 90 -11.14 1.77 -3.08
C LYS A 90 -10.90 3.04 -2.24
N ALA A 91 -9.90 3.03 -1.37
CA ALA A 91 -9.54 4.21 -0.60
C ALA A 91 -8.81 5.26 -1.45
N LEU A 92 -8.01 4.82 -2.43
CA LEU A 92 -7.28 5.68 -3.38
C LEU A 92 -8.15 6.16 -4.56
N GLU A 93 -9.32 5.55 -4.78
CA GLU A 93 -10.30 6.05 -5.75
C GLU A 93 -10.81 7.44 -5.37
N ILE A 94 -10.76 7.81 -4.10
CA ILE A 94 -11.18 9.13 -3.62
C ILE A 94 -9.92 9.98 -3.45
N GLU A 95 -9.97 11.25 -3.90
CA GLU A 95 -8.87 12.18 -3.64
C GLU A 95 -8.55 12.26 -2.14
N PRO A 96 -7.26 12.20 -1.78
CA PRO A 96 -6.86 12.22 -0.38
C PRO A 96 -7.17 13.57 0.26
N TYR A 97 -7.54 13.51 1.54
CA TYR A 97 -7.80 14.69 2.36
C TYR A 97 -6.55 15.58 2.44
N SER A 98 -6.74 16.89 2.25
CA SER A 98 -5.65 17.86 2.26
C SER A 98 -5.81 18.90 3.37
N ILE A 99 -4.73 19.61 3.70
CA ILE A 99 -4.76 20.69 4.69
C ILE A 99 -5.71 21.81 4.21
N GLU A 100 -5.68 22.15 2.92
CA GLU A 100 -6.58 23.13 2.33
C GLU A 100 -8.07 22.77 2.51
N GLU A 101 -8.41 21.47 2.43
CA GLU A 101 -9.77 21.01 2.71
C GLU A 101 -10.17 21.27 4.17
N SER A 102 -9.23 21.13 5.09
CA SER A 102 -9.41 21.45 6.51
C SER A 102 -9.70 22.94 6.72
N GLU A 103 -8.93 23.79 6.06
CA GLU A 103 -9.06 25.25 6.15
C GLU A 103 -10.39 25.73 5.57
N ARG A 104 -10.81 25.15 4.44
CA ARG A 104 -12.12 25.40 3.84
C ARG A 104 -13.26 25.02 4.77
N ALA A 105 -13.17 23.86 5.43
CA ALA A 105 -14.15 23.47 6.44
C ALA A 105 -14.15 24.41 7.66
N GLY A 106 -13.01 25.02 7.97
CA GLY A 106 -12.85 26.08 8.98
C GLY A 106 -13.36 27.47 8.55
N GLY A 107 -13.91 27.61 7.33
CA GLY A 107 -14.43 28.88 6.80
C GLY A 107 -13.44 29.71 5.99
N ILE A 108 -12.24 29.17 5.72
CA ILE A 108 -11.21 29.82 4.90
C ILE A 108 -11.27 29.21 3.49
N GLY A 109 -12.06 29.81 2.60
CA GLY A 109 -12.19 29.42 1.19
C GLY A 109 -13.55 28.84 0.79
N THR A 110 -13.61 28.21 -0.39
CA THR A 110 -14.86 27.71 -0.99
C THR A 110 -14.96 26.19 -0.94
N PHE A 111 -16.16 25.66 -0.70
CA PHE A 111 -16.41 24.22 -0.71
C PHE A 111 -16.20 23.61 -2.11
N ILE A 112 -15.44 22.52 -2.17
CA ILE A 112 -15.22 21.73 -3.39
C ILE A 112 -15.48 20.26 -3.05
N PRO A 113 -16.38 19.57 -3.79
CA PRO A 113 -16.62 18.15 -3.54
C PRO A 113 -15.43 17.29 -3.99
N PRO A 114 -15.13 16.18 -3.29
CA PRO A 114 -14.02 15.29 -3.63
C PRO A 114 -14.27 14.57 -4.97
N LYS A 115 -13.25 14.51 -5.83
CA LYS A 115 -13.34 13.79 -7.10
C LYS A 115 -13.11 12.29 -6.90
N LYS A 116 -13.82 11.49 -7.69
CA LYS A 116 -13.65 10.02 -7.74
C LYS A 116 -12.90 9.64 -9.00
N ARG A 117 -11.83 8.86 -8.85
CA ARG A 117 -10.98 8.32 -9.91
C ARG A 117 -11.18 6.81 -10.00
N LYS A 118 -11.08 6.22 -11.20
CA LYS A 118 -11.08 4.77 -11.38
C LYS A 118 -9.64 4.25 -11.33
N MET A 119 -9.28 3.56 -10.25
CA MET A 119 -7.93 3.00 -10.09
C MET A 119 -7.90 1.56 -10.60
N LYS A 120 -6.94 1.25 -11.48
CA LYS A 120 -6.60 -0.13 -11.88
C LYS A 120 -5.37 -0.58 -11.10
N THR A 121 -5.25 -1.89 -10.92
CA THR A 121 -4.05 -2.49 -10.35
C THR A 121 -2.88 -2.37 -11.31
N GLN A 122 -1.68 -2.22 -10.75
CA GLN A 122 -0.42 -2.29 -11.48
C GLN A 122 -0.33 -3.57 -12.33
N PRO A 123 0.16 -3.49 -13.59
CA PRO A 123 0.52 -4.67 -14.36
C PRO A 123 1.70 -5.38 -13.70
N VAL A 124 1.72 -6.70 -13.74
CA VAL A 124 2.83 -7.50 -13.26
C VAL A 124 3.66 -7.84 -14.48
N ASP A 125 4.92 -7.38 -14.52
CA ASP A 125 5.83 -7.80 -15.58
C ASP A 125 6.26 -9.23 -15.25
N ASP A 126 5.56 -10.21 -15.82
CA ASP A 126 5.80 -11.63 -15.60
C ASP A 126 7.10 -12.13 -16.29
N GLY A 127 7.96 -11.22 -16.76
CA GLY A 127 9.21 -11.55 -17.45
C GLY A 127 9.03 -12.27 -18.79
N THR A 128 7.78 -12.42 -19.25
CA THR A 128 7.47 -12.93 -20.59
C THR A 128 7.80 -11.84 -21.60
N PHE A 129 9.00 -11.93 -22.18
CA PHE A 129 9.35 -11.25 -23.43
C PHE A 129 8.23 -11.58 -24.44
N HIS A 130 7.38 -10.61 -24.77
CA HIS A 130 6.42 -10.71 -25.87
C HIS A 130 7.14 -10.24 -27.13
N PRO A 131 7.68 -11.14 -27.97
CA PRO A 131 8.47 -10.78 -29.15
C PRO A 131 7.67 -10.08 -30.26
N GLU A 132 6.35 -9.89 -30.11
CA GLU A 132 5.46 -9.52 -31.23
C GLU A 132 5.28 -8.00 -31.45
N GLN A 133 6.04 -7.13 -30.77
CA GLN A 133 5.85 -5.67 -30.90
C GLN A 133 6.91 -4.94 -31.73
N GLU A 134 7.98 -5.61 -32.17
CA GLU A 134 9.02 -4.96 -33.00
C GLU A 134 8.69 -4.95 -34.51
N ASP A 135 7.74 -5.78 -34.98
CA ASP A 135 7.40 -5.89 -36.41
C ASP A 135 6.34 -4.86 -36.88
N ALA A 136 5.71 -4.11 -35.97
CA ALA A 136 4.61 -3.19 -36.27
C ALA A 136 5.04 -1.72 -36.49
N ASP A 137 6.23 -1.32 -36.00
CA ASP A 137 6.78 0.04 -36.15
C ASP A 137 7.71 0.19 -37.37
N MET A 138 7.86 -0.85 -38.20
CA MET A 138 8.69 -0.82 -39.43
C MET A 138 7.85 -1.01 -40.70
N LYS A 139 6.73 -0.30 -40.81
CA LYS A 139 5.94 -0.20 -42.05
C LYS A 139 5.48 1.22 -42.34
#